data_AF-A0A2T4S4Y4-F1
#
_entry.id   AF-A0A2T4S4Y4-F1
#
_cell.length_a   1.000
_cell.length_b   1.000
_cell.length_c   1.000
_cell.angle_alpha   90.00
_cell.angle_beta   90.00
_cell.angle_gamma   90.00
#
_symmetry.space_group_name_H-M   'P 1'
#
loop_
_entity.id
_entity.type
_entity.pdbx_description
1 polymer ?
#
loop_
_entity_poly.entity_id
_entity_poly.type
_entity_poly.pdbx_seq_one_letter_code
_entity_poly.pdbx_strand_id
1 'polypeptide(L)'
;QLLRAKLAKVIATSPEEHDVVTSIVSHIPHIAAASLVNLSLNHDQDSPLIKQLAAGGFRDITRIASSSPEMWSDIMHENKAYILSGIEEWQTQLALLASQIKNDDNEGIYQFFEQAREYRNQLPAKKPGAVSSSYELYVDIPDEPGMISKVTSI
;
A
#
# COMPACT_ATOMS: atom_id res chain seq x y z
N GLN A 1 31.73 3.55 3.22
CA GLN A 1 31.93 3.59 4.69
C GLN A 1 30.78 4.29 5.44
N LEU A 2 30.18 5.37 4.90
CA LEU A 2 29.12 6.15 5.57
C LEU A 2 27.79 5.40 5.86
N LEU A 3 27.40 4.43 5.03
CA LEU A 3 26.12 3.72 5.22
C LEU A 3 26.13 2.67 6.35
N ARG A 4 27.31 2.26 6.85
CA ARG A 4 27.42 1.26 7.95
C ARG A 4 26.96 1.78 9.31
N ALA A 5 26.87 3.10 9.49
CA ALA A 5 26.40 3.72 10.74
C ALA A 5 24.88 3.61 10.91
N LYS A 6 24.14 3.30 9.84
CA LYS A 6 22.72 2.97 9.89
C LYS A 6 22.62 1.45 9.78
N LEU A 7 21.76 0.84 10.58
CA LEU A 7 21.45 -0.59 10.59
C LEU A 7 20.74 -1.07 9.29
N ALA A 8 21.03 -0.44 8.14
CA ALA A 8 20.44 -0.70 6.85
C ALA A 8 21.08 -1.90 6.18
N LYS A 9 20.25 -2.79 5.63
CA LYS A 9 20.71 -3.87 4.76
C LYS A 9 20.93 -3.32 3.36
N VAL A 10 22.19 -3.24 2.93
CA VAL A 10 22.55 -2.80 1.57
C VAL A 10 22.35 -3.96 0.61
N ILE A 11 21.63 -3.71 -0.48
CA ILE A 11 21.44 -4.63 -1.60
C ILE A 11 22.03 -3.95 -2.83
N ALA A 12 22.90 -4.64 -3.56
CA ALA A 12 23.50 -4.15 -4.81
C ALA A 12 22.74 -4.73 -6.00
N THR A 13 22.41 -3.89 -6.97
CA THR A 13 21.62 -4.19 -8.18
C THR A 13 22.00 -3.18 -9.28
N SER A 14 21.60 -3.41 -10.53
CA SER A 14 21.77 -2.40 -11.58
C SER A 14 20.72 -1.28 -11.43
N PRO A 15 20.98 -0.08 -11.98
CA PRO A 15 19.98 0.98 -12.01
C PRO A 15 18.66 0.56 -12.66
N GLU A 16 18.73 -0.19 -13.76
CA GLU A 16 17.55 -0.64 -14.50
C GLU A 16 16.73 -1.65 -13.70
N GLU A 17 17.39 -2.63 -13.06
CA GLU A 17 16.70 -3.60 -12.20
C GLU A 17 16.08 -2.89 -10.99
N HIS A 18 16.77 -1.93 -10.38
CA HIS A 18 16.22 -1.09 -9.31
C HIS A 18 14.94 -0.37 -9.77
N ASP A 19 14.94 0.26 -10.93
CA ASP A 19 13.81 1.06 -11.40
C ASP A 19 12.61 0.20 -11.79
N VAL A 20 12.84 -0.98 -12.39
CA VAL A 20 11.78 -1.98 -12.63
C VAL A 20 11.17 -2.43 -11.31
N VAL A 21 12.00 -2.88 -10.36
CA VAL A 21 11.52 -3.42 -9.09
C VAL A 21 10.76 -2.36 -8.30
N THR A 22 11.31 -1.15 -8.18
CA THR A 22 10.67 -0.05 -7.45
C THR A 22 9.40 0.45 -8.14
N SER A 23 9.30 0.38 -9.47
CA SER A 23 8.03 0.61 -10.17
C SER A 23 6.93 -0.29 -9.60
N ILE A 24 7.18 -1.60 -9.57
CA ILE A 24 6.19 -2.60 -9.15
C ILE A 24 5.89 -2.55 -7.65
N VAL A 25 6.91 -2.51 -6.80
CA VAL A 25 6.73 -2.67 -5.33
C VAL A 25 6.56 -1.35 -4.57
N SER A 26 6.75 -0.20 -5.23
CA SER A 26 6.66 1.13 -4.60
C SER A 26 5.80 2.11 -5.39
N HIS A 27 6.10 2.36 -6.67
CA HIS A 27 5.46 3.43 -7.43
C HIS A 27 3.99 3.13 -7.78
N ILE A 28 3.73 1.94 -8.33
CA ILE A 28 2.37 1.48 -8.63
C ILE A 28 1.49 1.45 -7.36
N PRO A 29 1.94 0.94 -6.20
CA PRO A 29 1.21 1.07 -4.94
C PRO A 29 0.84 2.51 -4.55
N HIS A 30 1.72 3.50 -4.76
CA HIS A 30 1.39 4.90 -4.48
C HIS A 30 0.33 5.44 -5.43
N ILE A 31 0.40 5.10 -6.72
CA ILE A 31 -0.63 5.44 -7.71
C ILE A 31 -1.97 4.82 -7.32
N ALA A 32 -1.98 3.54 -6.90
CA ALA A 32 -3.19 2.85 -6.47
C ALA A 32 -3.82 3.53 -5.25
N ALA A 33 -3.02 3.83 -4.23
CA ALA A 33 -3.49 4.52 -3.03
C ALA A 33 -4.09 5.90 -3.35
N ALA A 34 -3.39 6.71 -4.14
CA ALA A 34 -3.89 8.02 -4.56
C ALA A 34 -5.16 7.91 -5.41
N SER A 35 -5.22 6.95 -6.32
CA SER A 35 -6.39 6.72 -7.18
C SER A 35 -7.62 6.29 -6.36
N LEU A 36 -7.45 5.47 -5.33
CA LEU A 36 -8.53 5.07 -4.42
C LEU A 36 -9.07 6.26 -3.61
N VAL A 37 -8.19 7.15 -3.13
CA VAL A 37 -8.60 8.39 -2.45
C VAL A 37 -9.35 9.31 -3.41
N ASN A 38 -8.85 9.48 -4.63
CA ASN A 38 -9.51 10.30 -5.65
C ASN A 38 -10.87 9.71 -6.07
N LEU A 39 -11.00 8.38 -6.15
CA LEU A 39 -12.28 7.72 -6.37
C LEU A 39 -13.27 8.04 -5.24
N SER A 40 -12.82 7.95 -3.97
CA SER A 40 -13.64 8.36 -2.83
C SER A 40 -14.04 9.84 -2.88
N LEU A 41 -13.12 10.72 -3.28
CA LEU A 41 -13.37 12.15 -3.42
C LEU A 41 -14.43 12.44 -4.49
N ASN A 42 -14.38 11.74 -5.63
CA ASN A 42 -15.33 11.92 -6.73
C ASN A 42 -16.79 11.63 -6.31
N HIS A 43 -16.99 10.84 -5.26
CA HIS A 43 -18.30 10.48 -4.74
C HIS A 43 -18.66 11.15 -3.40
N ASP A 44 -17.79 11.99 -2.83
CA ASP A 44 -18.03 12.65 -1.53
C ASP A 44 -19.30 13.52 -1.54
N GLN A 45 -19.61 14.13 -2.69
CA GLN A 45 -20.83 14.93 -2.87
C GLN A 45 -22.09 14.07 -3.05
N ASP A 46 -21.96 12.84 -3.55
CA ASP A 46 -23.09 11.92 -3.75
C ASP A 46 -23.59 11.39 -2.40
N SER A 47 -22.68 11.17 -1.45
CA SER A 47 -23.02 10.70 -0.11
C SER A 47 -21.94 11.06 0.91
N PRO A 48 -22.26 11.92 1.91
CA PRO A 48 -21.35 12.21 3.03
C PRO A 48 -20.95 10.96 3.84
N LEU A 49 -21.72 9.86 3.71
CA LEU A 49 -21.44 8.59 4.36
C LEU A 49 -20.12 7.96 3.86
N ILE A 50 -19.72 8.23 2.61
CA ILE A 50 -18.47 7.70 2.04
C ILE A 50 -17.27 8.14 2.88
N LYS A 51 -17.19 9.43 3.19
CA LYS A 51 -16.11 9.97 4.03
C LYS A 51 -16.19 9.49 5.48
N GLN A 52 -17.39 9.29 6.01
CA GLN A 52 -17.58 8.76 7.37
C GLN A 52 -17.13 7.30 7.49
N LEU A 53 -17.40 6.48 6.46
CA LEU A 53 -17.04 5.06 6.43
C LEU A 53 -15.65 4.80 5.86
N ALA A 54 -15.01 5.79 5.24
CA ALA A 54 -13.60 5.78 4.85
C ALA A 54 -12.65 5.85 6.07
N ALA A 55 -12.92 5.03 7.09
CA ALA A 55 -12.15 4.85 8.31
C ALA A 55 -11.50 3.45 8.33
N GLY A 56 -10.65 3.19 9.33
CA GLY A 56 -9.98 1.90 9.51
C GLY A 56 -9.18 1.45 8.28
N GLY A 57 -9.51 0.27 7.74
CA GLY A 57 -8.77 -0.36 6.65
C GLY A 57 -8.61 0.48 5.38
N PHE A 58 -9.57 1.36 5.06
CA PHE A 58 -9.40 2.30 3.94
C PHE A 58 -8.26 3.28 4.21
N ARG A 59 -8.18 3.86 5.43
CA ARG A 59 -7.09 4.76 5.83
C ARG A 59 -5.75 4.04 5.86
N ASP A 60 -5.74 2.77 6.25
CA ASP A 60 -4.51 1.99 6.33
C ASP A 60 -3.94 1.68 4.93
N ILE A 61 -4.80 1.23 4.01
CA ILE A 61 -4.40 0.93 2.62
C ILE A 61 -3.99 2.21 1.89
N THR A 62 -4.68 3.32 2.15
CA THR A 62 -4.41 4.61 1.48
C THR A 62 -3.43 5.51 2.23
N ARG A 63 -2.83 5.05 3.34
CA ARG A 63 -1.92 5.86 4.18
C ARG A 63 -0.81 6.56 3.39
N ILE A 64 -0.27 5.88 2.38
CA ILE A 64 0.83 6.38 1.54
C ILE A 64 0.41 7.46 0.54
N ALA A 65 -0.90 7.65 0.30
CA ALA A 65 -1.43 8.71 -0.55
C ALA A 65 -1.20 10.12 0.04
N SER A 66 -0.89 10.23 1.34
CA SER A 66 -0.55 11.49 2.01
C SER A 66 0.93 11.90 1.85
N SER A 67 1.69 11.24 0.96
CA SER A 67 3.09 11.57 0.67
C SER A 67 3.21 12.88 -0.14
N SER A 68 4.41 13.49 -0.19
CA SER A 68 4.65 14.75 -0.92
C SER A 68 4.28 14.62 -2.41
N PRO A 69 3.34 15.44 -2.91
CA PRO A 69 2.98 15.47 -4.31
C PRO A 69 4.15 15.84 -5.24
N GLU A 70 5.00 16.77 -4.80
CA GLU A 70 6.17 17.23 -5.56
C GLU A 70 7.15 16.08 -5.80
N MET A 71 7.54 15.40 -4.72
CA MET A 71 8.47 14.26 -4.80
C MET A 71 7.90 13.14 -5.67
N TRP A 72 6.62 12.81 -5.51
CA TRP A 72 5.99 11.75 -6.29
C TRP A 72 5.83 12.12 -7.76
N SER A 73 5.55 13.38 -8.08
CA SER A 73 5.55 13.87 -9.46
C SER A 73 6.92 13.69 -10.12
N ASP A 74 8.01 14.01 -9.43
CA ASP A 74 9.36 13.81 -9.94
C ASP A 74 9.68 12.32 -10.15
N ILE A 75 9.32 11.46 -9.20
CA ILE A 75 9.47 9.99 -9.34
C ILE A 75 8.71 9.47 -10.56
N MET A 76 7.47 9.94 -10.79
CA MET A 76 6.69 9.56 -11.97
C MET A 76 7.37 9.99 -13.27
N HIS A 77 8.06 11.15 -13.27
CA HIS A 77 8.78 11.65 -14.43
C HIS A 77 10.03 10.82 -14.71
N GLU A 78 10.86 10.59 -13.69
CA GLU A 78 12.14 9.89 -13.82
C GLU A 78 11.95 8.40 -14.17
N ASN A 79 10.94 7.74 -13.61
CA ASN A 79 10.68 6.32 -13.83
C ASN A 79 9.49 6.04 -14.78
N LYS A 80 9.20 6.99 -15.68
CA LYS A 80 7.99 7.00 -16.51
C LYS A 80 7.74 5.71 -17.29
N ALA A 81 8.77 5.16 -17.93
CA ALA A 81 8.60 4.01 -18.83
C ALA A 81 8.13 2.75 -18.09
N TYR A 82 8.78 2.41 -16.97
CA TYR A 82 8.41 1.24 -16.17
C TYR A 82 7.10 1.45 -15.42
N ILE A 83 6.77 2.70 -15.04
CA ILE A 83 5.48 3.02 -14.43
C ILE A 83 4.33 2.85 -15.42
N LEU A 84 4.46 3.35 -16.65
CA LEU A 84 3.43 3.19 -17.67
C LEU A 84 3.17 1.71 -17.98
N SER A 85 4.23 0.92 -18.12
CA SER A 85 4.09 -0.53 -18.31
C SER A 85 3.36 -1.20 -17.15
N GLY A 86 3.66 -0.83 -15.90
CA GLY A 86 2.97 -1.36 -14.72
C GLY A 86 1.50 -0.93 -14.65
N ILE A 87 1.18 0.30 -15.07
CA ILE A 87 -0.21 0.79 -15.17
C ILE A 87 -0.99 -0.02 -16.21
N GLU A 88 -0.43 -0.26 -17.40
CA GLU A 88 -1.06 -1.03 -18.47
C GLU A 88 -1.35 -2.48 -18.05
N GLU A 89 -0.39 -3.11 -17.36
CA GLU A 89 -0.59 -4.45 -16.80
C GLU A 89 -1.71 -4.44 -15.75
N TRP A 90 -1.71 -3.47 -14.84
CA TRP A 90 -2.74 -3.37 -13.81
C TRP A 90 -4.13 -3.09 -14.40
N GLN A 91 -4.23 -2.24 -15.43
CA GLN A 91 -5.46 -2.00 -16.18
C GLN A 91 -5.99 -3.30 -16.80
N THR A 92 -5.11 -4.13 -17.35
CA THR A 92 -5.47 -5.43 -17.92
C THR A 92 -6.03 -6.37 -16.86
N GLN A 93 -5.41 -6.44 -15.69
CA GLN A 93 -5.90 -7.24 -14.55
C GLN A 93 -7.28 -6.77 -14.07
N LEU A 94 -7.48 -5.46 -13.92
CA LEU A 94 -8.76 -4.90 -13.51
C LEU A 94 -9.86 -5.12 -14.57
N ALA A 95 -9.52 -5.01 -15.85
CA ALA A 95 -10.46 -5.28 -16.94
C ALA A 95 -10.90 -6.75 -16.96
N LEU A 96 -9.97 -7.69 -16.70
CA LEU A 96 -10.28 -9.11 -16.58
C LEU A 96 -11.21 -9.37 -15.40
N LEU A 97 -10.90 -8.85 -14.21
CA LEU A 97 -11.76 -9.01 -13.03
C LEU A 97 -13.16 -8.42 -13.28
N ALA A 98 -13.24 -7.24 -13.89
CA ALA A 98 -14.52 -6.63 -14.26
C ALA A 98 -15.32 -7.50 -15.25
N SER A 99 -14.64 -8.16 -16.20
CA SER A 99 -15.28 -9.12 -17.11
C SER A 99 -15.81 -10.35 -16.37
N GLN A 100 -15.04 -10.91 -15.44
CA GLN A 100 -15.46 -12.06 -14.62
C GLN A 100 -16.70 -11.72 -13.78
N ILE A 101 -16.72 -10.54 -13.16
CA ILE A 101 -17.90 -10.03 -12.42
C ILE A 101 -19.11 -9.90 -13.34
N LYS A 102 -18.94 -9.32 -14.54
CA LYS A 102 -20.06 -9.14 -15.50
C LYS A 102 -20.66 -10.45 -15.99
N ASN A 103 -19.88 -11.52 -16.00
CA ASN A 103 -20.28 -12.84 -16.50
C ASN A 103 -20.67 -13.81 -15.39
N ASP A 104 -20.79 -13.35 -14.14
CA ASP A 104 -21.05 -14.19 -12.96
C ASP A 104 -20.05 -15.37 -12.81
N ASP A 105 -18.81 -15.17 -13.25
CA ASP A 105 -17.73 -16.16 -13.17
C ASP A 105 -17.14 -16.25 -11.76
N ASN A 106 -17.88 -16.91 -10.87
CA ASN A 106 -17.50 -17.06 -9.46
C ASN A 106 -16.15 -17.77 -9.28
N GLU A 107 -15.82 -18.73 -10.15
CA GLU A 107 -14.52 -19.42 -10.09
C GLU A 107 -13.39 -18.47 -10.47
N GLY A 108 -13.54 -17.71 -11.55
CA GLY A 108 -12.55 -16.71 -11.95
C GLY A 108 -12.31 -15.65 -10.86
N ILE A 109 -13.37 -15.16 -10.22
CA ILE A 109 -13.29 -14.21 -9.10
C ILE A 109 -12.58 -14.85 -7.90
N TYR A 110 -12.92 -16.10 -7.55
CA TYR A 110 -12.26 -16.83 -6.47
C TYR A 110 -10.76 -16.97 -6.73
N GLN A 111 -10.37 -17.40 -7.94
CA GLN A 111 -8.98 -17.58 -8.32
C GLN A 111 -8.18 -16.26 -8.25
N PHE A 112 -8.78 -15.13 -8.64
CA PHE A 112 -8.14 -13.82 -8.51
C PHE A 112 -7.73 -13.53 -7.06
N PHE A 113 -8.64 -13.74 -6.11
CA PHE A 113 -8.35 -13.50 -4.69
C PHE A 113 -7.42 -14.55 -4.08
N GLU A 114 -7.57 -15.82 -4.46
CA GLU A 114 -6.73 -16.89 -3.90
C GLU A 114 -5.28 -16.75 -4.35
N GLN A 115 -5.01 -16.44 -5.63
CA GLN A 115 -3.66 -16.17 -6.11
C GLN A 115 -3.00 -15.00 -5.36
N ALA A 116 -3.75 -13.91 -5.12
CA ALA A 116 -3.27 -12.78 -4.35
C ALA A 116 -2.96 -13.16 -2.90
N ARG A 117 -3.83 -13.98 -2.27
CA ARG A 117 -3.65 -14.48 -0.91
C ARG A 117 -2.42 -15.38 -0.79
N GLU A 118 -2.27 -16.34 -1.69
CA GLU A 118 -1.15 -17.27 -1.71
C GLU A 118 0.19 -16.54 -1.86
N TYR A 119 0.30 -15.64 -2.83
CA TYR A 119 1.53 -14.88 -3.06
C TYR A 119 1.86 -13.97 -1.86
N ARG A 120 0.86 -13.26 -1.31
CA ARG A 120 1.05 -12.40 -0.14
C ARG A 120 1.54 -13.18 1.08
N ASN A 121 1.03 -14.39 1.31
CA ASN A 121 1.42 -15.20 2.47
C ASN A 121 2.84 -15.77 2.35
N GLN A 122 3.41 -15.82 1.15
CA GLN A 122 4.80 -16.22 0.91
C GLN A 122 5.79 -15.07 1.08
N LEU A 123 5.32 -13.81 1.09
CA LEU A 123 6.19 -12.67 1.32
C LEU A 123 6.88 -12.83 2.67
N PRO A 124 8.17 -12.49 2.78
CA PRO A 124 8.90 -12.67 4.03
C PRO A 124 8.16 -11.97 5.18
N ALA A 125 7.66 -12.75 6.14
CA ALA A 125 7.27 -12.20 7.43
C ALA A 125 8.47 -11.40 7.97
N LYS A 126 8.25 -10.21 8.53
CA LYS A 126 9.31 -9.44 9.20
C LYS A 126 10.04 -10.41 10.14
N LYS A 127 11.28 -10.77 9.81
CA LYS A 127 12.07 -11.68 10.64
C LYS A 127 12.22 -11.01 12.01
N PRO A 128 11.88 -11.70 13.13
CA PRO A 128 12.24 -11.21 14.45
C PRO A 128 13.76 -11.01 14.46
N GLY A 129 14.22 -9.77 14.64
CA GLY A 129 15.64 -9.45 14.78
C GLY A 129 16.30 -8.65 13.65
N ALA A 130 15.62 -8.34 12.54
CA ALA A 130 16.13 -7.39 11.55
C ALA A 130 15.49 -6.00 11.77
N VAL A 131 16.12 -5.20 12.62
CA VAL A 131 16.11 -3.71 12.68
C VAL A 131 14.77 -3.04 12.30
N SER A 132 14.08 -2.55 13.34
CA SER A 132 12.72 -2.01 13.36
C SER A 132 11.61 -3.07 13.26
N SER A 133 11.57 -3.97 14.25
CA SER A 133 10.33 -4.65 14.59
C SER A 133 9.34 -3.62 15.15
N SER A 134 8.29 -3.32 14.40
CA SER A 134 7.10 -2.65 14.91
C SER A 134 6.25 -3.72 15.59
N TYR A 135 6.12 -3.65 16.90
CA TYR A 135 5.20 -4.47 17.66
C TYR A 135 3.92 -3.66 17.86
N GLU A 136 2.79 -4.23 17.46
CA GLU A 136 1.48 -3.66 17.75
C GLU A 136 0.96 -4.34 19.01
N LEU A 137 0.76 -3.54 20.06
CA LEU A 137 0.16 -3.96 21.32
C LEU A 137 -1.19 -3.25 21.44
N TYR A 138 -2.26 -4.03 21.48
CA TYR A 138 -3.59 -3.51 21.76
C TYR A 138 -3.79 -3.54 23.28
N VAL A 139 -4.13 -2.38 23.85
CA VAL A 139 -4.41 -2.21 25.28
C VAL A 139 -5.77 -1.53 25.41
N ASP A 140 -6.72 -2.20 26.05
CA ASP A 140 -8.00 -1.61 26.40
C ASP A 140 -7.82 -0.59 27.53
N ILE A 141 -8.18 0.67 27.29
CA ILE A 141 -8.10 1.74 28.27
C ILE A 141 -9.47 2.40 28.51
N PRO A 142 -9.84 2.72 29.77
CA PRO A 142 -11.00 3.55 30.06
C PRO A 142 -10.86 4.97 29.46
N ASP A 143 -11.97 5.57 29.01
CA ASP A 143 -12.00 6.93 28.46
C ASP A 143 -12.08 7.99 29.58
N GLU A 144 -10.98 8.14 30.33
CA GLU A 144 -10.84 9.12 31.41
C GLU A 144 -9.54 9.93 31.25
N PRO A 145 -9.53 11.22 31.64
CA PRO A 145 -8.31 12.04 31.58
C PRO A 145 -7.12 11.38 32.28
N GLY A 146 -6.00 11.25 31.56
CA GLY A 146 -4.73 10.73 32.11
C GLY A 146 -4.46 9.24 31.86
N MET A 147 -5.39 8.47 31.29
CA MET A 147 -5.17 7.03 31.04
C MET A 147 -4.02 6.74 30.06
N ILE A 148 -3.85 7.54 29.00
CA ILE A 148 -2.72 7.40 28.07
C ILE A 148 -1.39 7.59 28.81
N SER A 149 -1.30 8.63 29.66
CA SER A 149 -0.09 8.89 30.45
C SER A 149 0.22 7.74 31.41
N LYS A 150 -0.80 7.12 31.99
CA LYS A 150 -0.64 5.99 32.90
C LYS A 150 -0.10 4.76 32.17
N VAL A 151 -0.59 4.48 30.96
CA VAL A 151 -0.13 3.34 30.15
C VAL A 151 1.28 3.55 29.61
N THR A 152 1.63 4.75 29.15
CA THR A 152 2.96 5.02 28.60
C THR A 152 4.05 5.19 29.65
N SER A 153 3.69 5.23 30.94
CA SER A 153 4.62 5.35 32.07
C SER A 153 4.90 4.02 32.80
N ILE A 154 4.30 2.91 32.34
CA ILE A 154 4.59 1.54 32.81
C ILE A 154 5.91 1.07 32.19
#